data_AF-A0A9D9YQA7-F1
#
_entry.id   AF-A0A9D9YQA7-F1
#
_cell.length_a   1.000
_cell.length_b   1.000
_cell.length_c   1.000
_cell.angle_alpha   90.00
_cell.angle_beta   90.00
_cell.angle_gamma   90.00
#
_symmetry.space_group_name_H-M   'P 1'
#
loop_
_entity.id
_entity.type
_entity.pdbx_description
1 polymer ?
#
loop_
_entity_poly.entity_id
_entity_poly.type
_entity_poly.pdbx_seq_one_letter_code
_entity_poly.pdbx_strand_id
1 'polypeptide(L)' 'MLTLDECRSTDPRLADIPDEEMFRIREAVYVLAKISLDDYLNKQTGSTVSPLVIYPSPD' A
#
# COMPACT_ATOMS: atom_id res chain seq x y z
N MET A 1 -4.77 11.70 4.67
CA MET A 1 -3.86 11.83 3.53
C MET A 1 -3.03 13.07 3.78
N LEU A 2 -1.70 12.96 3.74
CA LEU A 2 -0.76 14.06 4.00
C LEU A 2 -0.88 15.10 2.88
N THR A 3 -0.73 16.36 3.24
CA THR A 3 -0.57 17.50 2.33
C THR A 3 0.81 17.45 1.66
N LEU A 4 1.00 18.20 0.57
CA LEU A 4 2.30 18.27 -0.11
C LEU A 4 3.37 18.90 0.80
N ASP A 5 2.99 19.86 1.63
CA ASP A 5 3.89 20.51 2.58
C ASP A 5 4.32 19.57 3.69
N GLU A 6 3.43 18.69 4.17
CA GLU A 6 3.80 17.63 5.10
C GLU A 6 4.73 16.60 4.44
N CYS A 7 4.50 16.25 3.16
CA CYS A 7 5.43 15.41 2.41
C CYS A 7 6.84 16.04 2.34
N ARG A 8 6.93 17.32 2.00
CA ARG A 8 8.19 18.08 1.96
C ARG A 8 8.87 18.21 3.33
N SER A 9 8.08 18.32 4.39
CA SER A 9 8.59 18.38 5.76
C SER A 9 9.15 17.04 6.24
N THR A 10 8.71 15.92 5.64
CA THR A 10 9.14 14.57 6.01
C THR A 10 10.50 14.22 5.40
N ASP A 11 10.76 14.65 4.18
CA ASP A 11 12.03 14.40 3.49
C ASP A 11 12.46 15.65 2.70
N PRO A 12 13.59 16.29 3.07
CA PRO A 12 14.08 17.49 2.39
C PRO A 12 14.31 17.31 0.88
N ARG A 13 14.54 16.08 0.41
CA ARG A 13 14.73 15.79 -1.02
C ARG A 13 13.47 16.02 -1.86
N LEU A 14 12.33 16.11 -1.20
CA LEU A 14 11.03 16.38 -1.83
C LEU A 14 10.78 17.89 -2.01
N ALA A 15 11.61 18.77 -1.43
CA ALA A 15 11.42 20.22 -1.50
C ALA A 15 11.44 20.76 -2.93
N ASP A 16 12.33 20.21 -3.78
CA ASP A 16 12.56 20.71 -5.14
C ASP A 16 11.65 20.07 -6.21
N ILE A 17 10.77 19.15 -5.81
CA ILE A 17 9.87 18.45 -6.75
C ILE A 17 8.64 19.33 -7.04
N PRO A 18 8.27 19.51 -8.32
CA PRO A 18 7.07 20.23 -8.72
C PRO A 18 5.80 19.61 -8.12
N ASP A 19 4.80 20.45 -7.80
CA ASP A 19 3.55 20.01 -7.16
C ASP A 19 2.84 18.89 -7.93
N GLU A 20 2.82 18.95 -9.26
CA GLU A 20 2.19 17.93 -10.11
C GLU A 20 2.87 16.56 -9.96
N GLU A 21 4.20 16.54 -9.97
CA GLU A 21 4.97 15.32 -9.83
C GLU A 21 4.89 14.79 -8.39
N MET A 22 4.90 15.68 -7.40
CA MET A 22 4.66 15.35 -6.00
C MET A 22 3.29 14.69 -5.80
N PHE A 23 2.25 15.18 -6.48
CA PHE A 23 0.92 14.60 -6.42
C PHE A 23 0.92 13.15 -6.90
N ARG A 24 1.56 12.87 -8.04
CA ARG A 24 1.67 11.52 -8.63
C ARG A 24 2.46 10.58 -7.73
N ILE A 25 3.60 11.04 -7.19
CA ILE A 25 4.42 10.27 -6.24
C ILE A 25 3.60 9.94 -4.99
N ARG A 26 2.92 10.94 -4.42
CA ARG A 26 2.09 10.77 -3.22
C ARG A 26 0.99 9.74 -3.46
N GLU A 27 0.26 9.80 -4.57
CA GLU A 27 -0.76 8.82 -4.92
C GLU A 27 -0.19 7.40 -5.04
N ALA A 28 0.92 7.24 -5.76
CA ALA A 28 1.57 5.93 -5.92
C ALA A 28 2.02 5.35 -4.57
N VAL A 29 2.63 6.17 -3.72
CA VAL A 29 3.06 5.76 -2.37
C VAL A 29 1.86 5.36 -1.51
N TYR A 30 0.73 6.07 -1.58
CA TYR A 30 -0.48 5.70 -0.85
C TYR A 30 -1.03 4.34 -1.27
N VAL A 31 -1.05 4.04 -2.56
CA VAL A 31 -1.50 2.74 -3.06
C VAL A 31 -0.60 1.63 -2.52
N LEU A 32 0.72 1.81 -2.57
CA LEU A 32 1.69 0.84 -2.04
C LEU A 32 1.58 0.65 -0.53
N ALA A 33 1.41 1.75 0.21
CA ALA A 33 1.23 1.71 1.65
C ALA A 33 -0.06 0.96 2.04
N LYS A 34 -1.14 1.16 1.27
CA LYS A 34 -2.40 0.43 1.47
C LYS A 34 -2.21 -1.07 1.25
N ILE A 35 -1.57 -1.48 0.14
CA ILE A 35 -1.28 -2.90 -0.13
C ILE A 35 -0.46 -3.52 0.99
N SER A 36 0.57 -2.80 1.47
CA SER A 36 1.44 -3.27 2.54
C SER A 36 0.70 -3.40 3.87
N LEU A 37 -0.21 -2.46 4.16
CA LEU A 37 -1.06 -2.51 5.34
C LEU A 37 -2.04 -3.68 5.26
N ASP A 38 -2.68 -3.90 4.11
CA ASP A 38 -3.61 -5.00 3.90
C ASP A 38 -2.88 -6.35 4.07
N ASP A 39 -1.67 -6.51 3.52
CA ASP A 39 -0.84 -7.70 3.72
C ASP A 39 -0.47 -7.92 5.19
N TYR A 40 -0.06 -6.86 5.90
CA TYR A 40 0.23 -6.93 7.33
C TYR A 40 -1.00 -7.36 8.14
N LEU A 41 -2.15 -6.74 7.89
CA LEU A 41 -3.41 -7.07 8.58
C LEU A 41 -3.83 -8.52 8.31
N ASN A 42 -3.71 -8.99 7.07
CA ASN A 42 -4.00 -10.39 6.69
C ASN A 42 -3.06 -11.39 7.39
N LYS A 43 -1.81 -11.02 7.62
CA LYS A 43 -0.85 -11.84 8.38
C LYS A 43 -1.16 -11.85 9.87
N GLN A 44 -1.66 -10.74 10.42
CA GLN A 44 -2.00 -10.62 11.85
C GLN A 44 -3.32 -11.31 12.21
N THR A 45 -4.31 -11.30 11.33
CA THR A 45 -5.62 -11.93 11.58
C THR A 45 -5.58 -13.45 11.50
N GLY A 46 -4.44 -14.05 11.16
CA GLY A 46 -4.27 -15.49 11.01
C GLY A 46 -5.05 -15.96 9.79
N SER A 47 -4.34 -16.33 8.73
CA SER A 47 -4.91 -16.96 7.55
C SER A 47 -5.77 -18.17 7.93
N THR A 48 -7.07 -17.95 8.09
CA THR A 48 -8.12 -18.97 8.14
C THR A 48 -8.80 -19.11 6.78
N VAL A 49 -8.25 -18.48 5.75
CA VAL A 49 -8.53 -18.89 4.39
C VAL A 49 -7.67 -20.13 4.13
N SER A 50 -8.20 -21.29 4.55
CA SER A 50 -7.77 -22.55 3.98
C SER A 50 -7.73 -22.36 2.46
N PRO A 51 -6.63 -22.69 1.76
CA PRO A 51 -6.72 -22.82 0.32
C PRO A 51 -7.87 -23.79 0.07
N LEU A 52 -8.87 -23.36 -0.70
CA LEU A 52 -9.87 -24.27 -1.25
C LEU A 52 -9.11 -25.29 -2.07
N VAL A 53 -8.68 -26.38 -1.42
CA VAL A 53 -8.26 -27.59 -2.08
C VAL A 53 -9.55 -28.15 -2.65
N ILE A 54 -9.88 -27.72 -3.86
CA ILE A 54 -10.86 -28.39 -4.70
C ILE A 54 -10.20 -29.73 -5.03
N TYR A 55 -10.46 -30.75 -4.21
CA TYR A 55 -10.21 -32.11 -4.62
C TYR A 55 -11.14 -32.40 -5.79
N PRO A 56 -10.63 -32.85 -6.94
CA PRO A 56 -11.52 -33.42 -7.96
C PRO A 56 -12.18 -34.64 -7.33
N SER A 57 -13.52 -34.66 -7.30
CA SER A 57 -14.29 -35.85 -6.91
C SER A 57 -13.84 -37.02 -7.79
N PRO A 58 -13.53 -38.20 -7.22
CA PRO A 58 -13.41 -39.40 -8.01
C PRO A 58 -14.81 -39.83 -8.47
N ASP A 59 -14.86 -40.36 -9.69
CA ASP A 59 -16.05 -40.71 -10.48
C ASP A 59 -17.24 -41.36 -9.75
#